data_AF-A0A8X8YEZ9-F1
#
_entry.id   AF-A0A8X8YEZ9-F1
#
_cell.length_a   1.000
_cell.length_b   1.000
_cell.length_c   1.000
_cell.angle_alpha   90.00
_cell.angle_beta   90.00
_cell.angle_gamma   90.00
#
_symmetry.space_group_name_H-M   'P 1'
#
loop_
_entity.id
_entity.type
_entity.pdbx_description
1 polymer ?
#
loop_
_entity_poly.entity_id
_entity_poly.type
_entity_poly.pdbx_seq_one_letter_code
_entity_poly.pdbx_strand_id
1 'polypeptide(L)'
;MEKLEESGCGIGKNFIKARGGLLRWIHQGIWDQVEEQVMIHELIHAYDDCRGANLHWNNRAHHACSEIRANHLSGNYELLRGYECVKPGAMQSVTANPYCSEVAAKEAIEAVWSTCYNDTKPFDRA
;
A
#
# COMPACT_ATOMS: atom_id res chain seq x y z
N MET A 1 1.38 -13.44 8.70
CA MET A 1 0.09 -14.05 8.32
C MET A 1 -0.95 -13.90 9.42
N GLU A 2 -0.66 -14.23 10.68
CA GLU A 2 -1.56 -14.00 11.83
C GLU A 2 -2.17 -12.58 11.87
N LYS A 3 -1.33 -11.54 11.78
CA LYS A 3 -1.81 -10.14 11.76
C LYS A 3 -2.75 -9.79 10.58
N LEU A 4 -2.68 -10.53 9.46
CA LEU A 4 -3.61 -10.37 8.31
C LEU A 4 -4.96 -11.05 8.60
N GLU A 5 -4.94 -12.22 9.24
CA GLU A 5 -6.17 -12.87 9.72
C GLU A 5 -6.88 -12.01 10.78
N GLU A 6 -6.15 -11.47 11.75
CA GLU A 6 -6.66 -10.56 12.77
C GLU A 6 -7.24 -9.26 12.18
N SER A 7 -6.67 -8.77 11.08
CA SER A 7 -7.22 -7.61 10.38
C SER A 7 -8.49 -7.92 9.59
N GLY A 8 -8.94 -9.18 9.55
CA GLY A 8 -10.16 -9.58 8.85
C GLY A 8 -9.93 -10.03 7.40
N CYS A 9 -8.68 -10.28 6.99
CA CYS A 9 -8.43 -10.94 5.71
C CYS A 9 -8.81 -12.43 5.77
N GLY A 10 -9.41 -12.95 4.71
CA GLY A 10 -9.55 -14.40 4.53
C GLY A 10 -8.26 -14.98 3.93
N ILE A 11 -7.52 -15.78 4.69
CA ILE A 11 -6.30 -16.44 4.19
C ILE A 11 -6.64 -17.85 3.72
N GLY A 12 -6.40 -18.11 2.44
CA GLY A 12 -6.47 -19.43 1.82
C GLY A 12 -5.06 -19.96 1.51
N LYS A 13 -4.96 -21.25 1.16
CA LYS A 13 -3.66 -21.91 0.89
C LYS A 13 -2.78 -21.14 -0.12
N ASN A 14 -3.38 -20.44 -1.08
CA ASN A 14 -2.68 -19.71 -2.14
C ASN A 14 -3.26 -18.29 -2.41
N PHE A 15 -4.09 -17.73 -1.52
CA PHE A 15 -4.68 -16.41 -1.76
C PHE A 15 -5.01 -15.67 -0.47
N ILE A 16 -4.98 -14.34 -0.54
CA ILE A 16 -5.50 -13.44 0.50
C ILE A 16 -6.75 -12.77 -0.07
N LYS A 17 -7.89 -12.98 0.58
CA LYS A 17 -9.17 -12.36 0.24
C LYS A 17 -9.34 -11.09 1.06
N ALA A 18 -9.19 -9.95 0.39
CA ALA A 18 -9.52 -8.64 0.90
C ALA A 18 -10.95 -8.22 0.46
N ARG A 19 -11.59 -7.30 1.19
CA ARG A 19 -12.95 -6.79 0.97
C ARG A 19 -13.13 -6.12 -0.41
N GLY A 20 -12.09 -5.53 -0.98
CA GLY A 20 -12.11 -4.86 -2.29
C GLY A 20 -12.01 -5.77 -3.52
N GLY A 21 -11.88 -7.08 -3.35
CA GLY A 21 -11.64 -8.04 -4.45
C GLY A 21 -10.16 -8.40 -4.61
N LEU A 22 -9.92 -9.59 -5.15
CA LEU A 22 -8.60 -10.24 -5.27
C LEU A 22 -7.56 -9.31 -5.89
N LEU A 23 -6.54 -8.88 -5.11
CA LEU A 23 -5.19 -8.46 -5.54
C LEU A 23 -5.10 -7.84 -6.97
N ARG A 24 -6.02 -6.93 -7.32
CA ARG A 24 -6.11 -6.37 -8.67
C ARG A 24 -5.38 -5.03 -8.76
N TRP A 25 -4.19 -5.01 -8.20
CA TRP A 25 -3.16 -4.00 -8.46
C TRP A 25 -1.81 -4.63 -8.83
N ILE A 26 -1.78 -5.94 -9.11
CA ILE A 26 -0.66 -6.57 -9.83
C ILE A 26 -0.73 -6.08 -11.28
N HIS A 27 -0.34 -4.83 -11.52
CA HIS A 27 -0.06 -4.36 -12.87
C HIS A 27 1.24 -5.03 -13.30
N GLN A 28 1.09 -5.98 -14.22
CA GLN A 28 2.14 -6.63 -15.03
C GLN A 28 2.77 -7.90 -14.44
N GLY A 29 2.07 -9.02 -14.61
CA GLY A 29 2.56 -10.14 -15.43
C GLY A 29 3.95 -10.75 -15.17
N ILE A 30 4.58 -10.57 -14.01
CA ILE A 30 5.92 -11.13 -13.74
C ILE A 30 5.83 -11.98 -12.48
N TRP A 31 5.20 -13.15 -12.59
CA TRP A 31 5.13 -14.12 -11.49
C TRP A 31 6.43 -14.92 -11.30
N ASP A 32 7.37 -14.82 -12.25
CA ASP A 32 8.63 -15.59 -12.22
C ASP A 32 9.84 -14.77 -11.70
N GLN A 33 9.69 -13.47 -11.40
CA GLN A 33 10.76 -12.59 -10.88
C GLN A 33 10.28 -11.58 -9.82
N VAL A 34 9.27 -11.90 -9.01
CA VAL A 34 8.78 -10.96 -7.99
C VAL A 34 9.85 -10.77 -6.90
N GLU A 35 10.42 -9.56 -6.81
CA GLU A 35 11.30 -9.18 -5.70
C GLU A 35 10.50 -9.15 -4.38
N GLU A 36 11.13 -9.55 -3.26
CA GLU A 36 10.51 -9.62 -1.93
C GLU A 36 9.78 -8.32 -1.55
N GLN A 37 10.32 -7.18 -1.98
CA GLN A 37 9.76 -5.84 -1.74
C GLN A 37 8.40 -5.65 -2.40
N VAL A 38 8.22 -6.12 -3.64
CA VAL A 38 6.93 -6.06 -4.35
C VAL A 38 5.90 -6.92 -3.61
N MET A 39 6.30 -8.08 -3.09
CA MET A 39 5.40 -8.91 -2.28
C MET A 39 4.97 -8.18 -1.00
N ILE A 40 5.89 -7.55 -0.27
CA ILE A 40 5.54 -6.83 0.96
C ILE A 40 4.64 -5.63 0.64
N HIS A 41 4.91 -4.89 -0.44
CA HIS A 41 4.09 -3.77 -0.90
C HIS A 41 2.61 -4.19 -1.09
N GLU A 42 2.37 -5.25 -1.85
CA GLU A 42 1.03 -5.77 -2.08
C GLU A 42 0.37 -6.35 -0.83
N LEU A 43 1.16 -6.93 0.09
CA LEU A 43 0.65 -7.42 1.37
C LEU A 43 0.20 -6.29 2.29
N ILE A 44 0.86 -5.12 2.24
CA ILE A 44 0.40 -3.93 2.96
C ILE A 44 -0.94 -3.44 2.40
N HIS A 45 -1.12 -3.39 1.07
CA HIS A 45 -2.41 -3.07 0.48
C HIS A 45 -3.53 -4.03 0.92
N ALA A 46 -3.23 -5.32 0.94
CA ALA A 46 -4.18 -6.32 1.44
C ALA A 46 -4.53 -6.10 2.93
N TYR A 47 -3.51 -5.86 3.77
CA TYR A 47 -3.70 -5.57 5.19
C TYR A 47 -4.59 -4.34 5.41
N ASP A 48 -4.40 -3.30 4.60
CA ASP A 48 -5.11 -2.02 4.69
C ASP A 48 -6.59 -2.16 4.36
N ASP A 49 -6.89 -2.90 3.29
CA ASP A 49 -8.26 -3.19 2.87
C ASP A 49 -9.01 -4.06 3.90
N CYS A 50 -8.31 -5.02 4.49
CA CYS A 50 -8.87 -5.87 5.52
C CYS A 50 -9.12 -5.11 6.83
N ARG A 51 -8.18 -4.31 7.32
CA ARG A 51 -8.36 -3.59 8.59
C ARG A 51 -9.25 -2.35 8.46
N GLY A 52 -9.27 -1.72 7.28
CA GLY A 52 -9.98 -0.48 7.05
C GLY A 52 -11.47 -0.69 6.85
N ALA A 53 -12.27 -0.51 7.90
CA ALA A 53 -13.73 -0.67 7.82
C ALA A 53 -14.40 0.26 6.79
N ASN A 54 -13.78 1.41 6.51
CA ASN A 54 -14.25 2.44 5.55
C ASN A 54 -13.19 2.76 4.48
N LEU A 55 -12.28 1.83 4.17
CA LEU A 55 -11.31 2.05 3.10
C LEU A 55 -12.04 1.98 1.74
N HIS A 56 -11.78 2.98 0.90
CA HIS A 56 -12.45 3.15 -0.39
C HIS A 56 -11.41 3.50 -1.43
N TRP A 57 -11.12 2.56 -2.34
CA TRP A 57 -10.06 2.73 -3.36
C TRP A 57 -10.32 3.85 -4.38
N ASN A 58 -11.57 4.28 -4.52
CA ASN A 58 -11.94 5.45 -5.32
C ASN A 58 -11.78 6.79 -4.56
N ASN A 59 -11.51 6.75 -3.24
CA ASN A 59 -11.16 7.92 -2.47
C ASN A 59 -9.64 8.14 -2.55
N ARG A 60 -9.23 9.28 -3.11
CA ARG A 60 -7.82 9.62 -3.34
C ARG A 60 -7.00 9.64 -2.06
N ALA A 61 -7.57 10.09 -0.94
CA ALA A 61 -6.88 10.11 0.35
C ALA A 61 -6.64 8.70 0.89
N HIS A 62 -7.60 7.78 0.70
CA HIS A 62 -7.45 6.38 1.11
C HIS A 62 -6.42 5.66 0.25
N HIS A 63 -6.47 5.85 -1.07
CA HIS A 63 -5.47 5.30 -1.98
C HIS A 63 -4.08 5.84 -1.65
N ALA A 64 -3.92 7.17 -1.53
CA ALA A 64 -2.64 7.78 -1.17
C ALA A 64 -2.08 7.28 0.17
N CYS A 65 -2.94 7.08 1.17
CA CYS A 65 -2.52 6.54 2.46
C CYS A 65 -1.94 5.12 2.34
N SER A 66 -2.61 4.26 1.56
CA SER A 66 -2.18 2.88 1.32
C SER A 66 -0.84 2.84 0.57
N GLU A 67 -0.65 3.72 -0.41
CA GLU A 67 0.61 3.85 -1.16
C GLU A 67 1.76 4.36 -0.30
N ILE A 68 1.53 5.34 0.57
CA ILE A 68 2.56 5.84 1.52
C ILE A 68 3.03 4.70 2.41
N ARG A 69 2.10 3.89 2.94
CA ARG A 69 2.44 2.77 3.83
C ARG A 69 3.13 1.64 3.08
N ALA A 70 2.65 1.29 1.89
CA ALA A 70 3.26 0.25 1.08
C ALA A 70 4.68 0.64 0.60
N ASN A 71 4.94 1.92 0.33
CA ASN A 71 6.30 2.39 -0.01
C ASN A 71 7.23 2.50 1.21
N HIS A 72 6.68 2.85 2.38
CA HIS A 72 7.45 2.94 3.63
C HIS A 72 7.84 1.56 4.17
N LEU A 73 6.90 0.62 4.20
CA LEU A 73 7.04 -0.65 4.92
C LEU A 73 7.51 -1.83 4.06
N SER A 74 7.61 -1.65 2.74
CA SER A 74 8.12 -2.70 1.84
C SER A 74 9.64 -2.78 1.78
N GLY A 75 10.35 -1.87 2.45
CA GLY A 75 11.81 -1.85 2.44
C GLY A 75 12.43 -1.48 1.08
N ASN A 76 11.62 -1.04 0.11
CA ASN A 76 12.05 -0.66 -1.25
C ASN A 76 13.15 0.43 -1.24
N TYR A 77 13.31 1.16 -0.13
CA TYR A 77 14.20 2.33 -0.06
C TYR A 77 15.10 2.42 1.19
N GLU A 78 15.00 1.47 2.13
CA GLU A 78 15.80 1.48 3.37
C GLU A 78 17.29 1.18 3.11
N LEU A 79 17.61 0.34 2.12
CA LEU A 79 18.98 -0.09 1.91
C LEU A 79 19.88 0.99 1.27
N LEU A 80 19.30 2.05 0.67
CA LEU A 80 20.09 3.04 -0.07
C LEU A 80 19.77 4.53 0.17
N ARG A 81 18.55 4.96 0.56
CA ARG A 81 18.23 6.42 0.60
C ARG A 81 17.18 6.94 1.61
N GLY A 82 16.64 6.12 2.52
CA GLY A 82 15.81 6.60 3.64
C GLY A 82 14.52 7.37 3.27
N TYR A 83 14.01 8.16 4.21
CA TYR A 83 12.74 8.93 4.19
C TYR A 83 12.43 9.67 2.87
N GLU A 84 13.46 10.10 2.14
CA GLU A 84 13.33 10.95 0.94
C GLU A 84 12.73 10.23 -0.27
N CYS A 85 12.72 8.89 -0.29
CA CYS A 85 12.20 8.11 -1.42
C CYS A 85 10.72 7.70 -1.27
N VAL A 86 10.13 7.78 -0.07
CA VAL A 86 8.74 7.36 0.16
C VAL A 86 7.75 8.30 -0.52
N LYS A 87 7.97 9.62 -0.43
CA LYS A 87 7.06 10.61 -1.02
C LYS A 87 7.06 10.56 -2.55
N PRO A 88 8.22 10.51 -3.25
CA PRO A 88 8.26 10.31 -4.69
C PRO A 88 7.65 8.97 -5.15
N GLY A 89 7.91 7.87 -4.44
CA GLY A 89 7.34 6.55 -4.77
C GLY A 89 5.81 6.54 -4.69
N ALA A 90 5.26 7.04 -3.57
CA ALA A 90 3.81 7.18 -3.41
C ALA A 90 3.19 8.11 -4.48
N MET A 91 3.87 9.21 -4.83
CA MET A 91 3.41 10.13 -5.87
C MET A 91 3.29 9.44 -7.24
N GLN A 92 4.27 8.60 -7.60
CA GLN A 92 4.25 7.84 -8.85
C GLN A 92 3.06 6.87 -8.89
N SER A 93 2.85 6.08 -7.83
CA SER A 93 1.73 5.12 -7.77
C SER A 93 0.37 5.81 -7.79
N VAL A 94 0.18 6.88 -7.01
CA VAL A 94 -1.11 7.60 -6.94
C VAL A 94 -1.44 8.28 -8.26
N THR A 95 -0.44 8.84 -8.96
CA THR A 95 -0.64 9.52 -10.26
C THR A 95 -0.91 8.52 -11.39
N ALA A 96 -0.47 7.26 -11.26
CA ALA A 96 -0.82 6.20 -12.21
C ALA A 96 -2.31 5.81 -12.17
N ASN A 97 -3.05 6.26 -11.15
CA ASN A 97 -4.49 6.07 -11.07
C ASN A 97 -5.22 7.00 -12.06
N PRO A 98 -5.97 6.49 -13.05
CA PRO A 98 -6.65 7.31 -14.06
C PRO A 98 -7.72 8.26 -13.48
N TYR A 99 -8.14 8.06 -12.23
CA TYR A 99 -9.08 8.94 -11.52
C TYR A 99 -8.40 10.05 -10.71
N CYS A 100 -7.07 10.14 -10.77
CA CYS A 100 -6.26 11.08 -10.00
C CYS A 100 -5.39 11.93 -10.93
N SER A 101 -5.60 13.26 -10.93
CA SER A 101 -4.67 14.18 -11.58
C SER A 101 -3.43 14.37 -10.71
N GLU A 102 -2.32 14.80 -11.29
CA GLU A 102 -1.08 15.07 -10.55
C GLU A 102 -1.30 16.06 -9.39
N VAL A 103 -2.06 17.15 -9.62
CA VAL A 103 -2.39 18.12 -8.56
C VAL A 103 -3.19 17.45 -7.44
N ALA A 104 -4.22 16.67 -7.79
CA ALA A 104 -5.04 15.98 -6.80
C ALA A 104 -4.26 14.89 -6.05
N ALA A 105 -3.29 14.24 -6.70
CA ALA A 105 -2.40 13.27 -6.09
C ALA A 105 -1.51 13.93 -5.03
N LYS A 106 -0.93 15.09 -5.36
CA LYS A 106 -0.11 15.87 -4.42
C LYS A 106 -0.91 16.29 -3.19
N GLU A 107 -2.09 16.88 -3.40
CA GLU A 107 -2.98 17.31 -2.31
C GLU A 107 -3.39 16.13 -1.42
N ALA A 108 -3.74 14.99 -2.02
CA ALA A 108 -4.12 13.79 -1.27
C ALA A 108 -2.96 13.24 -0.43
N ILE A 109 -1.74 13.20 -0.98
CA ILE A 109 -0.54 12.76 -0.26
C ILE A 109 -0.25 13.71 0.91
N GLU A 110 -0.28 15.02 0.68
CA GLU A 110 -0.01 16.01 1.72
C GLU A 110 -1.04 15.95 2.86
N ALA A 111 -2.31 15.75 2.53
CA ALA A 111 -3.40 15.67 3.49
C ALA A 111 -3.26 14.48 4.47
N VAL A 112 -2.70 13.36 4.03
CA VAL A 112 -2.64 12.12 4.83
C VAL A 112 -1.24 11.74 5.31
N TRP A 113 -0.21 12.49 4.89
CA TRP A 113 1.19 12.16 5.11
C TRP A 113 1.52 11.81 6.57
N SER A 114 1.23 12.73 7.50
CA SER A 114 1.59 12.55 8.92
C SER A 114 0.91 11.32 9.53
N THR A 115 -0.33 11.04 9.17
CA THR A 115 -1.06 9.88 9.69
C THR A 115 -0.51 8.59 9.12
N CYS A 116 -0.37 8.51 7.80
CA CYS A 116 -0.09 7.26 7.11
C CYS A 116 1.38 6.87 7.17
N TYR A 117 2.29 7.85 7.13
CA TYR A 117 3.73 7.58 7.27
C TYR A 117 4.07 6.97 8.64
N ASN A 118 3.43 7.47 9.70
CA ASN A 118 3.67 7.02 11.07
C ASN A 118 2.93 5.72 11.43
N ASP A 119 2.06 5.21 10.56
CA ASP A 119 1.37 3.94 10.79
C ASP A 119 2.20 2.77 10.26
N THR A 120 2.95 2.16 11.19
CA THR A 120 3.87 1.05 10.91
C THR A 120 3.20 -0.32 10.91
N LYS A 121 1.89 -0.41 11.14
CA LYS A 121 1.21 -1.71 11.18
C LYS A 121 1.27 -2.39 9.81
N PRO A 122 1.38 -3.73 9.76
CA PRO A 122 1.31 -4.67 10.88
C PRO A 122 2.63 -4.82 11.66
N PHE A 123 3.71 -4.16 11.26
CA PHE A 123 4.99 -4.25 11.96
C PHE A 123 4.98 -3.48 13.29
N ASP A 124 5.87 -3.87 14.19
CA ASP A 124 6.00 -3.20 15.49
C ASP A 124 6.88 -1.93 15.39
N ARG A 125 7.67 -1.84 14.32
CA ARG A 125 8.45 -0.67 13.89
C ARG A 125 8.54 -0.67 12.36
N ALA A 126 8.82 0.51 11.79
CA ALA A 126 9.33 0.59 10.43
C ALA A 126 10.72 -0.05 10.39
#